data_AF-A0A2N8KWU6-F1
#
_entry.id   AF-A0A2N8KWU6-F1
#
_cell.length_a   1.000
_cell.length_b   1.000
_cell.length_c   1.000
_cell.angle_alpha   90.00
_cell.angle_beta   90.00
_cell.angle_gamma   90.00
#
_symmetry.space_group_name_H-M   'P 1'
#
loop_
_entity.id
_entity.type
_entity.pdbx_description
1 polymer ?
#
loop_
_entity_poly.entity_id
_entity_poly.type
_entity_poly.pdbx_seq_one_letter_code
_entity_poly.pdbx_strand_id
1 'polypeptide(L)'
;MIGQVAKAAKRNELLPVLLRARERGQTDARDIAEHLLFEAGSRHVIAQRLLQISEQYGLLEQENRQYRLTESGRTALDTKQVFVPERGTWTVWASDDPLLGASILRVEPWKELPAREEVRREKHDNAPERRFRNLPRWVRDAVGVITTPLVAGAPLRIDELEAKGEEVDAETTLRAIWNVTGAGLRIDGTLGSERVNAVADAPEIAANAVWMQLMQAEGLWSQWDGSADALRVAFDETIAGERESLVRGIHFKRPDIESLGTFDATTVDGIALRASSHQDAARWAEWRLRARVQDYATAEQFGKWTAEAVKPFAEFDPSTPARQELADSAWRERTDRPTPSTWHLVAAEDWSL
;
A
#
# COMPACT_ATOMS: atom_id res chain seq x y z
N MET A 1 22.90 2.82 18.17
CA MET A 1 22.59 1.80 19.21
C MET A 1 23.54 0.63 19.10
N ILE A 2 23.87 -0.05 20.19
CA ILE A 2 24.74 -1.25 20.15
C ILE A 2 23.87 -2.49 19.94
N GLY A 3 24.36 -3.43 19.12
CA GLY A 3 23.64 -4.68 18.86
C GLY A 3 24.42 -5.64 17.97
N GLN A 4 23.77 -6.78 17.70
CA GLN A 4 24.24 -7.81 16.78
C GLN A 4 23.25 -7.91 15.60
N VAL A 5 23.76 -7.68 14.39
CA VAL A 5 22.99 -7.75 13.16
C VAL A 5 23.59 -8.84 12.28
N ALA A 6 22.80 -9.84 11.95
CA ALA A 6 23.20 -10.92 11.08
C ALA A 6 22.77 -10.64 9.64
N LYS A 7 23.72 -10.69 8.70
CA LYS A 7 23.47 -10.42 7.27
C LYS A 7 23.56 -11.71 6.47
N ALA A 8 22.67 -11.88 5.50
CA ALA A 8 22.72 -13.03 4.61
C ALA A 8 24.02 -13.01 3.78
N ALA A 9 24.79 -14.10 3.85
CA ALA A 9 26.01 -14.29 3.09
C ALA A 9 26.09 -15.72 2.54
N LYS A 10 26.81 -15.86 1.42
CA LYS A 10 27.15 -17.18 0.87
C LYS A 10 28.34 -17.76 1.65
N ARG A 11 28.07 -18.76 2.49
CA ARG A 11 29.09 -19.49 3.29
C ARG A 11 29.13 -20.95 2.85
N ASN A 12 29.56 -21.16 1.60
CA ASN A 12 29.54 -22.47 0.93
C ASN A 12 30.39 -23.51 1.67
N GLU A 13 31.36 -23.08 2.46
CA GLU A 13 32.20 -23.96 3.27
C GLU A 13 31.48 -24.52 4.51
N LEU A 14 30.41 -23.87 4.98
CA LEU A 14 29.64 -24.33 6.15
C LEU A 14 28.53 -25.31 5.74
N LEU A 15 27.95 -25.16 4.55
CA LEU A 15 26.82 -25.99 4.09
C LEU A 15 27.12 -27.50 4.13
N PRO A 16 28.29 -28.01 3.71
CA PRO A 16 28.61 -29.44 3.82
C PRO A 16 28.67 -29.92 5.28
N VAL A 17 29.14 -29.08 6.20
CA VAL A 17 29.19 -29.39 7.64
C VAL A 17 27.78 -29.54 8.21
N LEU A 18 26.90 -28.60 7.87
CA LEU A 18 25.48 -28.65 8.27
C LEU A 18 24.77 -29.87 7.67
N LEU A 19 25.04 -30.17 6.39
CA LEU A 19 24.45 -31.33 5.70
C LEU A 19 24.88 -32.63 6.39
N ARG A 20 26.17 -32.74 6.74
CA ARG A 20 26.70 -33.89 7.47
C ARG A 20 26.04 -34.06 8.84
N ALA A 21 25.87 -32.96 9.59
CA ALA A 21 25.14 -32.97 10.86
C ALA A 21 23.67 -33.41 10.69
N ARG A 22 23.00 -33.01 9.60
CA ARG A 22 21.64 -33.44 9.27
C ARG A 22 21.53 -34.94 9.00
N GLU A 23 22.44 -35.47 8.18
CA GLU A 23 22.44 -36.89 7.77
C GLU A 23 22.73 -37.84 8.94
N ARG A 24 23.61 -37.43 9.86
CA ARG A 24 24.04 -38.24 11.01
C ARG A 24 23.22 -37.98 12.28
N GLY A 25 22.42 -36.92 12.31
CA GLY A 25 21.75 -36.41 13.51
C GLY A 25 22.68 -35.61 14.42
N GLN A 26 23.93 -36.06 14.62
CA GLN A 26 24.99 -35.38 15.35
C GLN A 26 26.34 -35.57 14.63
N THR A 27 27.27 -34.63 14.81
CA THR A 27 28.63 -34.71 14.24
C THR A 27 29.67 -34.18 15.21
N ASP A 28 30.95 -34.47 14.96
CA ASP A 28 32.09 -33.96 15.71
C ASP A 28 33.26 -33.65 14.78
N ALA A 29 34.32 -33.04 15.32
CA ALA A 29 35.46 -32.63 14.51
C ALA A 29 36.20 -33.80 13.84
N ARG A 30 36.12 -35.02 14.40
CA ARG A 30 36.73 -36.20 13.78
C ARG A 30 35.90 -36.66 12.58
N ASP A 31 34.58 -36.73 12.72
CA ASP A 31 33.65 -37.06 11.63
C ASP A 31 33.79 -36.09 10.45
N ILE A 32 33.83 -34.78 10.73
CA ILE A 32 34.01 -33.75 9.71
C ILE A 32 35.39 -33.87 9.03
N ALA A 33 36.46 -34.05 9.80
CA ALA A 33 37.81 -34.17 9.24
C ALA A 33 37.97 -35.42 8.36
N GLU A 34 37.40 -36.54 8.77
CA GLU A 34 37.46 -37.81 8.04
C GLU A 34 36.63 -37.77 6.74
N HIS A 35 35.40 -37.25 6.82
CA HIS A 35 34.43 -37.40 5.73
C HIS A 35 34.31 -36.20 4.80
N LEU A 36 34.58 -34.97 5.27
CA LEU A 36 34.52 -33.77 4.43
C LEU A 36 35.91 -33.28 4.02
N LEU A 37 36.91 -33.52 4.88
CA LEU A 37 38.28 -33.06 4.63
C LEU A 37 39.22 -34.20 4.22
N PHE A 38 38.73 -35.45 4.15
CA PHE A 38 39.46 -36.65 3.72
C PHE A 38 40.70 -37.01 4.56
N GLU A 39 40.85 -36.44 5.75
CA GLU A 39 42.05 -36.63 6.58
C GLU A 39 41.78 -36.33 8.07
N ALA A 40 41.59 -37.39 8.88
CA ALA A 40 41.13 -37.27 10.26
C ALA A 40 42.13 -36.63 11.23
N GLY A 41 43.44 -36.76 10.98
CA GLY A 41 44.50 -36.31 11.90
C GLY A 41 44.89 -34.85 11.72
N SER A 42 45.50 -34.52 10.57
CA SER A 42 46.07 -33.19 10.33
C SER A 42 45.03 -32.09 10.16
N ARG A 43 43.79 -32.43 9.76
CA ARG A 43 42.71 -31.46 9.51
C ARG A 43 41.69 -31.36 10.64
N HIS A 44 41.92 -32.03 11.77
CA HIS A 44 41.05 -31.98 12.94
C HIS A 44 40.81 -30.54 13.43
N VAL A 45 41.86 -29.71 13.46
CA VAL A 45 41.78 -28.31 13.90
C VAL A 45 40.88 -27.48 12.97
N ILE A 46 40.95 -27.74 11.66
CA ILE A 46 40.11 -27.05 10.66
C ILE A 46 38.64 -27.46 10.85
N ALA A 47 38.39 -28.77 11.01
CA ALA A 47 37.06 -29.30 11.27
C ALA A 47 36.45 -28.72 12.56
N GLN A 48 37.21 -28.68 13.64
CA GLN A 48 36.80 -28.06 14.90
C GLN A 48 36.47 -26.58 14.72
N ARG A 49 37.27 -25.83 13.94
CA ARG A 49 37.02 -24.42 13.67
C ARG A 49 35.74 -24.21 12.86
N LEU A 50 35.45 -25.06 11.87
CA LEU A 50 34.20 -24.98 11.11
C LEU A 50 32.96 -25.24 11.98
N LEU A 51 33.05 -26.20 12.90
CA LEU A 51 31.98 -26.48 13.87
C LEU A 51 31.78 -25.31 14.83
N GLN A 52 32.86 -24.73 15.36
CA GLN A 52 32.79 -23.54 16.23
C GLN A 52 32.21 -22.32 15.52
N ILE A 53 32.57 -22.09 14.25
CA ILE A 53 31.97 -21.01 13.45
C ILE A 53 30.47 -21.27 13.24
N SER A 54 30.10 -22.51 12.94
CA SER A 54 28.69 -22.89 12.74
C SER A 54 27.88 -22.75 14.02
N GLU A 55 28.46 -23.07 15.17
CA GLU A 55 27.88 -22.84 16.48
C GLU A 55 27.76 -21.35 16.79
N GLN A 56 28.80 -20.55 16.55
CA GLN A 56 28.79 -19.10 16.75
C GLN A 56 27.70 -18.41 15.92
N TYR A 57 27.38 -18.94 14.74
CA TYR A 57 26.30 -18.43 13.88
C TYR A 57 24.93 -18.98 14.26
N GLY A 58 24.85 -19.81 15.31
CA GLY A 58 23.62 -20.45 15.77
C GLY A 58 23.09 -21.53 14.83
N LEU A 59 23.91 -22.03 13.90
CA LEU A 59 23.53 -23.07 12.93
C LEU A 59 23.66 -24.47 13.53
N LEU A 60 24.57 -24.62 14.50
CA LEU A 60 24.75 -25.82 15.31
C LEU A 60 24.62 -25.47 16.79
N GLU A 61 24.22 -26.44 17.60
CA GLU A 61 24.29 -26.37 19.06
C GLU A 61 25.19 -27.49 19.57
N GLN A 62 26.02 -27.20 20.56
CA GLN A 62 26.88 -28.21 21.16
C GLN A 62 26.17 -28.91 22.33
N GLU A 63 25.99 -30.22 22.21
CA GLU A 63 25.48 -31.10 23.25
C GLU A 63 26.47 -32.25 23.49
N ASN A 64 26.92 -32.46 24.74
CA ASN A 64 27.80 -33.58 25.11
C ASN A 64 29.06 -33.73 24.22
N ARG A 65 29.70 -32.61 23.84
CA ARG A 65 30.86 -32.53 22.91
C ARG A 65 30.56 -32.91 21.46
N GLN A 66 29.32 -33.13 21.11
CA GLN A 66 28.86 -33.30 19.73
C GLN A 66 28.06 -32.08 19.31
N TYR A 67 27.94 -31.87 18.00
CA TYR A 67 27.20 -30.77 17.43
C TYR A 67 25.95 -31.30 16.74
N ARG A 68 24.83 -30.65 17.01
CA ARG A 68 23.53 -30.94 16.42
C ARG A 68 23.03 -29.74 15.63
N LEU A 69 22.28 -30.01 14.57
CA LEU A 69 21.68 -28.99 13.72
C LEU A 69 20.53 -28.27 14.44
N THR A 70 20.60 -26.95 14.51
CA THR A 70 19.50 -26.10 15.00
C THR A 70 18.45 -25.87 13.92
N GLU A 71 17.33 -25.24 14.27
CA GLU A 71 16.34 -24.82 13.27
C GLU A 71 16.92 -23.79 12.29
N SER A 72 17.71 -22.83 12.78
CA SER A 72 18.43 -21.88 11.92
C SER A 72 19.39 -22.59 10.96
N GLY A 73 20.07 -23.66 11.40
CA GLY A 73 20.91 -24.49 10.56
C GLY A 73 20.14 -25.24 9.46
N ARG A 74 18.92 -25.70 9.75
CA ARG A 74 18.02 -26.31 8.75
C ARG A 74 17.57 -25.30 7.71
N THR A 75 17.07 -24.14 8.15
CA THR A 75 16.68 -23.06 7.25
C THR A 75 17.85 -22.63 6.36
N ALA A 76 19.07 -22.56 6.90
CA ALA A 76 20.26 -22.23 6.12
C ALA A 76 20.60 -23.26 5.04
N LEU A 77 20.36 -24.56 5.29
CA LEU A 77 20.51 -25.61 4.28
C LEU A 77 19.46 -25.50 3.17
N ASP A 78 18.22 -25.24 3.53
CA ASP A 78 17.10 -25.20 2.58
C ASP A 78 17.17 -23.96 1.69
N THR A 79 17.50 -22.80 2.28
CA THR A 79 17.65 -21.52 1.57
C THR A 79 19.03 -21.32 0.93
N LYS A 80 20.03 -22.12 1.35
CA LYS A 80 21.46 -21.94 1.02
C LYS A 80 22.01 -20.57 1.42
N GLN A 81 21.41 -19.92 2.41
CA GLN A 81 21.82 -18.63 2.95
C GLN A 81 22.22 -18.77 4.41
N VAL A 82 23.38 -18.24 4.77
CA VAL A 82 23.85 -18.21 6.17
C VAL A 82 23.83 -16.76 6.65
N PHE A 83 23.15 -16.52 7.76
CA PHE A 83 23.15 -15.23 8.42
C PHE A 83 24.41 -15.11 9.28
N VAL A 84 25.32 -14.21 8.88
CA VAL A 84 26.59 -13.98 9.56
C VAL A 84 26.41 -12.83 10.56
N PRO A 85 26.47 -13.10 11.88
CA PRO A 85 26.32 -12.08 12.91
C PRO A 85 27.51 -11.12 12.96
N GLU A 86 27.20 -9.82 12.97
CA GLU A 86 28.16 -8.73 13.16
C GLU A 86 27.76 -7.94 14.41
N ARG A 87 28.66 -7.88 15.41
CA ARG A 87 28.48 -7.04 16.60
C ARG A 87 29.07 -5.67 16.35
N GLY A 88 28.33 -4.62 16.71
CA GLY A 88 28.79 -3.25 16.50
C GLY A 88 27.78 -2.21 16.98
N THR A 89 28.06 -0.96 16.62
CA THR A 89 27.13 0.16 16.76
C THR A 89 26.44 0.37 15.43
N TRP A 90 25.11 0.44 15.47
CA TRP A 90 24.25 0.49 14.30
C TRP A 90 23.35 1.73 14.33
N THR A 91 23.07 2.26 13.15
CA THR A 91 21.91 3.11 12.87
C THR A 91 20.81 2.22 12.31
N VAL A 92 19.61 2.31 12.89
CA VAL A 92 18.45 1.52 12.48
C VAL A 92 17.33 2.49 12.11
N TRP A 93 16.87 2.42 10.87
CA TRP A 93 15.65 3.10 10.44
C TRP A 93 14.51 2.11 10.58
N ALA A 94 13.47 2.52 11.29
CA ALA A 94 12.37 1.64 11.63
C ALA A 94 11.05 2.41 11.51
N SER A 95 9.97 1.71 11.21
CA SER A 95 8.61 2.25 11.14
C SER A 95 7.62 1.24 11.73
N ASP A 96 6.56 1.75 12.35
CA ASP A 96 5.40 0.99 12.82
C ASP A 96 4.19 1.12 11.87
N ASP A 97 4.39 1.69 10.69
CA ASP A 97 3.35 1.81 9.66
C ASP A 97 2.87 0.41 9.21
N PRO A 98 1.57 0.07 9.36
CA PRO A 98 1.04 -1.24 9.01
C PRO A 98 1.13 -1.61 7.53
N LEU A 99 1.27 -0.62 6.63
CA LEU A 99 1.51 -0.89 5.21
C LEU A 99 2.89 -1.50 4.96
N LEU A 100 3.83 -1.28 5.88
CA LEU A 100 5.18 -1.82 5.78
C LEU A 100 5.21 -3.17 6.49
N GLY A 101 5.22 -4.26 5.72
CA GLY A 101 5.26 -5.62 6.26
C GLY A 101 6.50 -5.92 7.14
N ALA A 102 7.52 -5.06 7.10
CA ALA A 102 8.69 -5.13 7.98
C ALA A 102 8.91 -3.80 8.72
N SER A 103 9.07 -3.89 10.05
CA SER A 103 9.33 -2.72 10.89
C SER A 103 10.73 -2.14 10.72
N ILE A 104 11.68 -2.91 10.20
CA ILE A 104 13.07 -2.46 9.99
C ILE A 104 13.24 -2.14 8.51
N LEU A 105 13.47 -0.85 8.21
CA LEU A 105 13.53 -0.35 6.84
C LEU A 105 14.95 -0.30 6.30
N ARG A 106 15.93 -0.06 7.17
CA ARG A 106 17.35 0.02 6.86
C ARG A 106 18.17 -0.20 8.12
N VAL A 107 19.34 -0.81 7.97
CA VAL A 107 20.35 -0.91 9.03
C VAL A 107 21.72 -0.62 8.44
N GLU A 108 22.50 0.23 9.11
CA GLU A 108 23.88 0.48 8.71
C GLU A 108 24.83 0.64 9.90
N PRO A 109 26.13 0.38 9.73
CA PRO A 109 27.12 0.65 10.78
C PRO A 109 27.15 2.15 11.11
N TRP A 110 27.06 2.48 12.39
CA TRP A 110 27.23 3.85 12.87
C TRP A 110 28.66 4.32 12.58
N LYS A 111 28.79 5.48 11.94
CA LYS A 111 30.07 6.14 11.71
C LYS A 111 30.23 7.27 12.72
N GLU A 112 31.13 7.06 13.67
CA GLU A 112 31.49 8.10 14.62
C GLU A 112 32.16 9.28 13.89
N LEU A 113 31.80 10.50 14.28
CA LEU A 113 32.43 11.70 13.72
C LEU A 113 33.92 11.72 14.09
N PRO A 114 34.80 12.28 13.24
CA PRO A 114 36.19 12.44 13.58
C PRO A 114 36.35 13.28 14.86
N ALA A 115 37.22 12.85 15.79
CA ALA A 115 37.43 13.50 17.10
C ALA A 115 37.68 15.03 17.05
N ARG A 116 38.18 15.56 15.92
CA ARG A 116 38.37 17.01 15.72
C ARG A 116 37.06 17.80 15.61
N GLU A 117 36.00 17.20 15.08
CA GLU A 117 34.69 17.82 14.96
C GLU A 117 33.92 17.77 16.28
N GLU A 118 34.10 16.69 17.05
CA GLU A 118 33.53 16.53 18.39
C GLU A 118 34.04 17.61 19.37
N VAL A 119 35.36 17.81 19.43
CA VAL A 119 35.97 18.85 20.28
C VAL A 119 35.60 20.28 19.82
N ARG A 120 35.33 20.49 18.52
CA ARG A 120 34.85 21.79 18.02
C ARG A 120 33.40 22.04 18.40
N ARG A 121 32.53 21.02 18.34
CA ARG A 121 31.13 21.11 18.78
C ARG A 121 31.03 21.35 20.28
N GLU A 122 31.81 20.66 21.09
CA GLU A 122 31.83 20.88 22.55
C GLU A 122 32.32 22.28 22.96
N LYS A 123 33.19 22.91 22.16
CA LYS A 123 33.77 24.23 22.48
C LYS A 123 32.99 25.42 21.94
N HIS A 124 32.23 25.27 20.86
CA HIS A 124 31.55 26.38 20.18
C HIS A 124 30.04 26.38 20.32
N ASP A 125 29.42 25.21 20.50
CA ASP A 125 27.99 25.08 20.73
C ASP A 125 27.79 24.41 22.09
N ASN A 126 26.78 24.83 22.86
CA ASN A 126 26.24 23.99 23.94
C ASN A 126 25.59 22.75 23.30
N ALA A 127 26.40 21.90 22.67
CA ALA A 127 25.95 20.72 21.97
C ALA A 127 25.23 19.84 23.00
N PRO A 128 23.94 19.54 22.80
CA PRO A 128 23.16 18.80 23.78
C PRO A 128 23.80 17.43 24.04
N GLU A 129 23.90 17.04 25.31
CA GLU A 129 24.35 15.70 25.69
C GLU A 129 23.56 14.63 24.91
N ARG A 130 24.26 13.58 24.45
CA ARG A 130 23.64 12.45 23.73
C ARG A 130 22.56 11.82 24.60
N ARG A 131 21.30 11.88 24.16
CA ARG A 131 20.14 11.39 24.93
C ARG A 131 19.76 9.98 24.50
N PHE A 132 20.04 9.02 25.37
CA PHE A 132 19.64 7.63 25.16
C PHE A 132 18.23 7.39 25.72
N ARG A 133 17.32 6.94 24.85
CA ARG A 133 15.94 6.60 25.17
C ARG A 133 15.72 5.10 25.05
N ASN A 134 14.72 4.58 25.75
CA ASN A 134 14.33 3.18 25.60
C ASN A 134 13.76 2.95 24.19
N LEU A 135 14.11 1.81 23.59
CA LEU A 135 13.58 1.45 22.28
C LEU A 135 12.07 1.18 22.36
N PRO A 136 11.30 1.61 21.35
CA PRO A 136 9.90 1.23 21.21
C PRO A 136 9.74 -0.29 21.24
N ARG A 137 8.59 -0.77 21.76
CA ARG A 137 8.31 -2.21 21.88
C ARG A 137 8.35 -2.90 20.52
N TRP A 138 7.74 -2.30 19.49
CA TRP A 138 7.67 -2.87 18.14
C TRP A 138 9.07 -3.02 17.48
N VAL A 139 10.04 -2.17 17.82
CA VAL A 139 11.44 -2.34 17.37
C VAL A 139 12.09 -3.55 18.05
N ARG A 140 11.81 -3.77 19.34
CA ARG A 140 12.31 -4.93 20.09
C ARG A 140 11.67 -6.22 19.63
N ASP A 141 10.39 -6.18 19.28
CA ASP A 141 9.65 -7.33 18.75
C ASP A 141 10.17 -7.76 17.36
N ALA A 142 10.90 -6.90 16.65
CA ALA A 142 11.57 -7.23 15.39
C ALA A 142 12.87 -8.05 15.57
N VAL A 143 13.35 -8.25 16.80
CA VAL A 143 14.52 -9.08 17.10
C VAL A 143 14.21 -10.55 16.78
N GLY A 144 15.12 -11.21 16.07
CA GLY A 144 14.98 -12.59 15.59
C GLY A 144 14.19 -12.73 14.29
N VAL A 145 13.52 -11.67 13.82
CA VAL A 145 12.76 -11.68 12.57
C VAL A 145 13.69 -11.44 11.38
N ILE A 146 13.61 -12.31 10.37
CA ILE A 146 14.31 -12.11 9.10
C ILE A 146 13.52 -11.09 8.28
N THR A 147 14.20 -10.05 7.81
CA THR A 147 13.62 -8.99 7.01
C THR A 147 14.52 -8.64 5.83
N THR A 148 13.92 -8.20 4.74
CA THR A 148 14.64 -7.60 3.61
C THR A 148 14.42 -6.09 3.67
N PRO A 149 15.46 -5.30 4.02
CA PRO A 149 15.33 -3.85 4.09
C PRO A 149 14.98 -3.23 2.74
N LEU A 150 14.34 -2.06 2.77
CA LEU A 150 13.96 -1.30 1.57
C LEU A 150 15.17 -0.81 0.77
N VAL A 151 16.33 -0.71 1.43
CA VAL A 151 17.60 -0.26 0.85
C VAL A 151 18.59 -1.43 0.83
N ALA A 152 19.36 -1.57 -0.26
CA ALA A 152 20.35 -2.62 -0.52
C ALA A 152 19.81 -4.06 -0.69
N GLY A 153 18.59 -4.38 -0.24
CA GLY A 153 17.83 -5.58 -0.64
C GLY A 153 18.39 -6.93 -0.19
N ALA A 154 19.46 -6.96 0.62
CA ALA A 154 19.97 -8.19 1.20
C ALA A 154 19.21 -8.52 2.50
N PRO A 155 18.72 -9.77 2.68
CA PRO A 155 18.07 -10.16 3.92
C PRO A 155 19.00 -10.00 5.12
N LEU A 156 18.44 -9.54 6.23
CA LEU A 156 19.11 -9.45 7.51
C LEU A 156 18.21 -9.94 8.63
N ARG A 157 18.81 -10.23 9.78
CA ARG A 157 18.14 -10.53 11.03
C ARG A 157 18.83 -9.76 12.13
N ILE A 158 18.07 -9.10 12.98
CA ILE A 158 18.63 -8.47 14.18
C ILE A 158 18.64 -9.53 15.28
N ASP A 159 19.80 -9.97 15.72
CA ASP A 159 19.92 -11.01 16.74
C ASP A 159 19.79 -10.43 18.15
N GLU A 160 20.39 -9.25 18.37
CA GLU A 160 20.41 -8.57 19.66
C GLU A 160 20.38 -7.06 19.49
N LEU A 161 19.59 -6.37 20.32
CA LEU A 161 19.60 -4.91 20.47
C LEU A 161 19.70 -4.55 21.96
N GLU A 162 20.53 -3.57 22.29
CA GLU A 162 20.47 -2.97 23.62
C GLU A 162 19.12 -2.29 23.86
N ALA A 163 18.67 -2.25 25.12
CA ALA A 163 17.38 -1.70 25.49
C ALA A 163 17.24 -0.19 25.20
N LYS A 164 18.36 0.51 25.05
CA LYS A 164 18.42 1.95 24.82
C LYS A 164 19.16 2.30 23.53
N GLY A 165 18.67 3.31 22.84
CA GLY A 165 19.27 3.87 21.64
C GLY A 165 19.29 5.40 21.71
N GLU A 166 20.19 6.00 20.96
CA GLU A 166 20.18 7.43 20.67
C GLU A 166 19.26 7.68 19.48
N GLU A 167 18.39 8.67 19.59
CA GLU A 167 17.56 9.14 18.49
C GLU A 167 18.39 10.10 17.64
N VAL A 168 18.50 9.81 16.34
CA VAL A 168 19.30 10.60 15.41
C VAL A 168 18.37 11.23 14.40
N ASP A 169 18.39 12.57 14.33
CA ASP A 169 17.67 13.29 13.30
C ASP A 169 18.31 13.01 11.94
N ALA A 170 17.50 12.51 11.01
CA ALA A 170 17.90 12.28 9.63
C ALA A 170 16.79 12.76 8.71
N GLU A 171 17.14 13.55 7.69
CA GLU A 171 16.20 13.90 6.63
C GLU A 171 15.71 12.61 5.97
N THR A 172 14.41 12.35 6.12
CA THR A 172 13.76 11.14 5.65
C THR A 172 12.43 11.55 5.05
N THR A 173 12.23 11.23 3.79
CA THR A 173 10.96 11.47 3.09
C THR A 173 10.51 10.16 2.49
N LEU A 174 9.68 9.38 3.17
CA LEU A 174 9.12 8.16 2.60
C LEU A 174 7.66 8.36 2.22
N ARG A 175 7.28 7.83 1.06
CA ARG A 175 5.90 7.78 0.60
C ARG A 175 5.56 6.37 0.13
N ALA A 176 4.50 5.81 0.69
CA ALA A 176 3.90 4.57 0.24
C ALA A 176 2.69 4.88 -0.66
N ILE A 177 2.62 4.22 -1.82
CA ILE A 177 1.51 4.33 -2.78
C ILE A 177 0.97 2.93 -3.00
N TRP A 178 -0.27 2.71 -2.57
CA TRP A 178 -0.96 1.43 -2.72
C TRP A 178 -1.95 1.47 -3.89
N ASN A 179 -1.72 0.62 -4.88
CA ASN A 179 -2.69 0.34 -5.95
C ASN A 179 -3.61 -0.79 -5.51
N VAL A 180 -4.78 -0.41 -4.99
CA VAL A 180 -5.81 -1.33 -4.46
C VAL A 180 -6.29 -2.34 -5.51
N THR A 181 -6.41 -1.94 -6.77
CA THR A 181 -6.89 -2.83 -7.85
C THR A 181 -5.81 -3.73 -8.44
N GLY A 182 -4.56 -3.25 -8.45
CA GLY A 182 -3.42 -3.94 -9.02
C GLY A 182 -2.60 -4.75 -8.02
N ALA A 183 -3.01 -4.77 -6.75
CA ALA A 183 -2.29 -5.40 -5.62
C ALA A 183 -0.80 -5.01 -5.55
N GLY A 184 -0.47 -3.76 -5.87
CA GLY A 184 0.91 -3.26 -5.87
C GLY A 184 1.13 -2.21 -4.79
N LEU A 185 2.13 -2.41 -3.94
CA LEU A 185 2.61 -1.39 -3.00
C LEU A 185 3.97 -0.87 -3.46
N ARG A 186 4.04 0.44 -3.70
CA ARG A 186 5.27 1.12 -4.13
C ARG A 186 5.72 2.06 -3.04
N ILE A 187 7.00 2.00 -2.70
CA ILE A 187 7.60 2.86 -1.67
C ILE A 187 8.71 3.68 -2.34
N ASP A 188 8.55 5.00 -2.30
CA ASP A 188 9.49 5.95 -2.90
C ASP A 188 9.95 6.98 -1.88
N GLY A 189 11.17 7.49 -2.10
CA GLY A 189 11.66 8.68 -1.40
C GLY A 189 13.10 8.56 -0.92
N THR A 190 13.37 8.96 0.31
CA THR A 190 14.71 8.97 0.90
C THR A 190 14.69 8.46 2.34
N LEU A 191 15.68 7.63 2.69
CA LEU A 191 15.98 7.20 4.06
C LEU A 191 17.38 7.70 4.38
N GLY A 192 17.51 8.83 5.08
CA GLY A 192 18.80 9.52 5.20
C GLY A 192 19.35 9.90 3.82
N SER A 193 20.60 9.52 3.52
CA SER A 193 21.23 9.81 2.23
C SER A 193 20.84 8.89 1.07
N GLU A 194 20.12 7.80 1.33
CA GLU A 194 19.85 6.77 0.31
C GLU A 194 18.48 6.97 -0.31
N ARG A 195 18.42 6.84 -1.64
CA ARG A 195 17.16 6.91 -2.39
C ARG A 195 16.45 5.56 -2.33
N VAL A 196 15.17 5.60 -2.04
CA VAL A 196 14.28 4.44 -2.00
C VAL A 196 13.37 4.46 -3.22
N ASN A 197 13.29 3.32 -3.90
CA ASN A 197 12.34 3.00 -4.95
C ASN A 197 12.15 1.48 -4.93
N ALA A 198 11.26 1.03 -4.05
CA ALA A 198 11.02 -0.37 -3.76
C ALA A 198 9.58 -0.75 -4.12
N VAL A 199 9.41 -2.01 -4.50
CA VAL A 199 8.11 -2.66 -4.58
C VAL A 199 8.02 -3.60 -3.38
N ALA A 200 6.94 -3.49 -2.64
CA ALA A 200 6.66 -4.32 -1.47
C ALA A 200 5.38 -5.11 -1.71
N ASP A 201 5.17 -6.14 -0.88
CA ASP A 201 3.93 -6.89 -0.89
C ASP A 201 2.78 -5.98 -0.45
N ALA A 202 1.69 -5.98 -1.23
CA ALA A 202 0.50 -5.22 -0.89
C ALA A 202 -0.28 -5.90 0.25
N PRO A 203 -1.02 -5.14 1.06
CA PRO A 203 -1.91 -5.70 2.07
C PRO A 203 -2.91 -6.71 1.47
N GLU A 204 -3.20 -7.78 2.21
CA GLU A 204 -4.17 -8.81 1.83
C GLU A 204 -5.62 -8.35 2.07
N ILE A 205 -6.02 -7.24 1.46
CA ILE A 205 -7.38 -6.71 1.53
C ILE A 205 -7.97 -6.62 0.13
N ALA A 206 -9.16 -7.20 -0.06
CA ALA A 206 -9.84 -7.17 -1.34
C ALA A 206 -10.31 -5.75 -1.71
N ALA A 207 -10.20 -5.38 -2.99
CA ALA A 207 -10.53 -4.04 -3.46
C ALA A 207 -11.96 -3.60 -3.15
N ASN A 208 -12.92 -4.53 -3.21
CA ASN A 208 -14.32 -4.28 -2.84
C ASN A 208 -14.49 -3.98 -1.34
N ALA A 209 -13.68 -4.60 -0.47
CA ALA A 209 -13.70 -4.33 0.96
C ALA A 209 -13.15 -2.92 1.25
N VAL A 210 -12.06 -2.53 0.58
CA VAL A 210 -11.53 -1.15 0.65
C VAL A 210 -12.58 -0.16 0.17
N TRP A 211 -13.18 -0.40 -1.01
CA TRP A 211 -14.21 0.48 -1.57
C TRP A 211 -15.41 0.64 -0.63
N MET A 212 -15.87 -0.45 -0.01
CA MET A 212 -16.92 -0.42 0.99
C MET A 212 -16.56 0.49 2.16
N GLN A 213 -15.37 0.34 2.75
CA GLN A 213 -14.95 1.15 3.88
C GLN A 213 -14.88 2.64 3.52
N LEU A 214 -14.33 2.97 2.35
CA LEU A 214 -14.29 4.35 1.83
C LEU A 214 -15.70 4.95 1.69
N MET A 215 -16.61 4.22 1.06
CA MET A 215 -17.99 4.67 0.85
C MET A 215 -18.79 4.76 2.16
N GLN A 216 -18.52 3.88 3.13
CA GLN A 216 -19.13 3.94 4.47
C GLN A 216 -18.68 5.17 5.24
N ALA A 217 -17.39 5.52 5.18
CA ALA A 217 -16.84 6.70 5.84
C ALA A 217 -17.47 8.01 5.33
N GLU A 218 -17.78 8.09 4.04
CA GLU A 218 -18.49 9.23 3.44
C GLU A 218 -20.03 9.13 3.56
N GLY A 219 -20.56 8.08 4.19
CA GLY A 219 -22.02 7.89 4.36
C GLY A 219 -22.76 7.54 3.06
N LEU A 220 -22.06 7.13 2.01
CA LEU A 220 -22.61 6.85 0.67
C LEU A 220 -22.88 5.36 0.44
N TRP A 221 -22.45 4.48 1.34
CA TRP A 221 -22.60 3.03 1.16
C TRP A 221 -24.05 2.56 0.99
N SER A 222 -25.01 3.19 1.67
CA SER A 222 -26.44 2.84 1.52
C SER A 222 -27.01 3.20 0.15
N GLN A 223 -26.35 4.09 -0.59
CA GLN A 223 -26.71 4.51 -1.94
C GLN A 223 -25.98 3.67 -3.01
N TRP A 224 -25.00 2.86 -2.63
CA TRP A 224 -24.20 2.09 -3.58
C TRP A 224 -24.96 0.86 -4.09
N ASP A 225 -25.10 0.74 -5.41
CA ASP A 225 -25.61 -0.45 -6.08
C ASP A 225 -24.43 -1.31 -6.56
N GLY A 226 -24.05 -2.29 -5.74
CA GLY A 226 -22.94 -3.20 -6.07
C GLY A 226 -23.20 -4.15 -7.24
N SER A 227 -24.42 -4.25 -7.76
CA SER A 227 -24.70 -5.04 -8.96
C SER A 227 -24.43 -4.26 -10.26
N ALA A 228 -24.52 -2.94 -10.17
CA ALA A 228 -24.36 -2.03 -11.29
C ALA A 228 -23.09 -1.18 -11.22
N ASP A 229 -22.30 -1.35 -10.16
CA ASP A 229 -21.15 -0.51 -9.80
C ASP A 229 -21.44 0.99 -9.92
N ALA A 230 -22.59 1.40 -9.36
CA ALA A 230 -23.12 2.75 -9.51
C ALA A 230 -23.72 3.30 -8.21
N LEU A 231 -23.69 4.63 -8.08
CA LEU A 231 -24.30 5.36 -6.97
C LEU A 231 -25.73 5.77 -7.32
N ARG A 232 -26.69 5.39 -6.48
CA ARG A 232 -28.09 5.81 -6.59
C ARG A 232 -28.29 7.16 -5.92
N VAL A 233 -28.62 8.17 -6.71
CA VAL A 233 -28.73 9.56 -6.27
C VAL A 233 -30.09 10.15 -6.65
N ALA A 234 -30.59 11.05 -5.79
CA ALA A 234 -31.79 11.81 -6.09
C ALA A 234 -31.48 12.91 -7.11
N PHE A 235 -32.48 13.31 -7.90
CA PHE A 235 -32.29 14.33 -8.93
C PHE A 235 -31.77 15.66 -8.35
N ASP A 236 -32.26 16.04 -7.17
CA ASP A 236 -31.89 17.30 -6.51
C ASP A 236 -30.46 17.31 -5.94
N GLU A 237 -29.84 16.14 -5.79
CA GLU A 237 -28.45 15.98 -5.32
C GLU A 237 -27.43 16.07 -6.46
N THR A 238 -27.88 16.22 -7.69
CA THR A 238 -27.03 16.25 -8.89
C THR A 238 -26.89 17.65 -9.46
N ILE A 239 -25.72 17.94 -10.02
CA ILE A 239 -25.48 19.18 -10.79
C ILE A 239 -25.65 18.95 -12.29
N ALA A 240 -25.82 20.01 -13.07
CA ALA A 240 -26.04 19.92 -14.53
C ALA A 240 -24.99 19.07 -15.27
N GLY A 241 -23.72 19.18 -14.89
CA GLY A 241 -22.64 18.38 -15.48
C GLY A 241 -22.82 16.87 -15.25
N GLU A 242 -23.12 16.48 -14.00
CA GLU A 242 -23.41 15.10 -13.62
C GLU A 242 -24.68 14.58 -14.29
N ARG A 243 -25.68 15.43 -14.47
CA ARG A 243 -26.93 15.04 -15.11
C ARG A 243 -26.75 14.65 -16.58
N GLU A 244 -25.79 15.28 -17.23
CA GLU A 244 -25.46 15.01 -18.62
C GLU A 244 -24.50 13.81 -18.75
N SER A 245 -23.43 13.80 -17.94
CA SER A 245 -22.37 12.79 -18.01
C SER A 245 -22.72 11.47 -17.32
N LEU A 246 -23.66 11.48 -16.38
CA LEU A 246 -24.02 10.38 -15.49
C LEU A 246 -22.85 9.84 -14.67
N VAL A 247 -21.86 10.68 -14.37
CA VAL A 247 -20.73 10.32 -13.53
C VAL A 247 -20.44 11.38 -12.49
N ARG A 248 -19.93 10.94 -11.33
CA ARG A 248 -19.50 11.77 -10.20
C ARG A 248 -18.07 11.45 -9.83
N GLY A 249 -17.32 12.47 -9.41
CA GLY A 249 -16.08 12.30 -8.67
C GLY A 249 -16.36 12.35 -7.18
N ILE A 250 -15.87 11.37 -6.41
CA ILE A 250 -15.96 11.38 -4.94
C ILE A 250 -14.59 11.72 -4.37
N HIS A 251 -14.56 12.74 -3.53
CA HIS A 251 -13.36 13.19 -2.85
C HIS A 251 -13.33 12.69 -1.40
N PHE A 252 -12.35 11.85 -1.09
CA PHE A 252 -12.10 11.32 0.23
C PHE A 252 -11.04 12.17 0.92
N LYS A 253 -11.44 12.97 1.91
CA LYS A 253 -10.55 13.96 2.56
C LYS A 253 -9.49 13.32 3.45
N ARG A 254 -9.86 12.22 4.11
CA ARG A 254 -8.98 11.46 4.99
C ARG A 254 -9.42 10.00 4.98
N PRO A 255 -9.09 9.27 3.90
CA PRO A 255 -9.41 7.85 3.82
C PRO A 255 -8.82 7.12 5.03
N ASP A 256 -9.62 6.32 5.71
CA ASP A 256 -9.19 5.51 6.83
C ASP A 256 -9.60 4.07 6.55
N ILE A 257 -8.61 3.18 6.49
CA ILE A 257 -8.84 1.77 6.23
C ILE A 257 -8.51 1.02 7.52
N GLU A 258 -9.47 0.24 7.99
CA GLU A 258 -9.33 -0.56 9.21
C GLU A 258 -8.03 -1.39 9.13
N SER A 259 -7.28 -1.40 10.22
CA SER A 259 -5.94 -2.03 10.37
C SER A 259 -4.78 -1.41 9.59
N LEU A 260 -5.03 -0.54 8.60
CA LEU A 260 -3.99 0.14 7.83
C LEU A 260 -3.84 1.63 8.18
N GLY A 261 -4.83 2.21 8.86
CA GLY A 261 -4.82 3.59 9.31
C GLY A 261 -5.19 4.58 8.21
N THR A 262 -4.75 5.82 8.40
CA THR A 262 -5.19 6.96 7.59
C THR A 262 -4.27 7.27 6.42
N PHE A 263 -4.85 7.59 5.28
CA PHE A 263 -4.16 7.93 4.03
C PHE A 263 -4.28 9.42 3.69
N ASP A 264 -3.47 9.85 2.72
CA ASP A 264 -3.61 11.15 2.08
C ASP A 264 -4.97 11.29 1.39
N ALA A 265 -5.45 12.53 1.29
CA ALA A 265 -6.67 12.85 0.56
C ALA A 265 -6.57 12.38 -0.90
N THR A 266 -7.66 11.79 -1.41
CA THR A 266 -7.72 11.27 -2.78
C THR A 266 -9.08 11.51 -3.41
N THR A 267 -9.14 11.45 -4.74
CA THR A 267 -10.39 11.58 -5.50
C THR A 267 -10.52 10.38 -6.42
N VAL A 268 -11.70 9.77 -6.44
CA VAL A 268 -12.07 8.72 -7.38
C VAL A 268 -13.08 9.30 -8.36
N ASP A 269 -12.66 9.44 -9.61
CA ASP A 269 -13.45 9.99 -10.69
C ASP A 269 -14.21 8.90 -11.45
N GLY A 270 -15.24 9.31 -12.21
CA GLY A 270 -15.93 8.42 -13.14
C GLY A 270 -16.91 7.44 -12.50
N ILE A 271 -17.38 7.72 -11.28
CA ILE A 271 -18.33 6.86 -10.58
C ILE A 271 -19.70 7.03 -11.23
N ALA A 272 -20.23 5.94 -11.78
CA ALA A 272 -21.51 5.95 -12.47
C ALA A 272 -22.65 6.35 -11.53
N LEU A 273 -23.57 7.17 -12.03
CA LEU A 273 -24.77 7.60 -11.33
C LEU A 273 -26.00 6.92 -11.89
N ARG A 274 -26.94 6.56 -11.01
CA ARG A 274 -28.28 6.07 -11.34
C ARG A 274 -29.31 6.81 -10.51
N ALA A 275 -30.54 6.84 -11.01
CA ALA A 275 -31.66 7.41 -10.24
C ALA A 275 -31.95 6.55 -9.00
N SER A 276 -32.21 7.20 -7.87
CA SER A 276 -32.64 6.53 -6.63
C SER A 276 -34.05 5.97 -6.68
N SER A 277 -34.92 6.54 -7.51
CA SER A 277 -36.32 6.14 -7.62
C SER A 277 -36.87 6.36 -9.04
N HIS A 278 -38.04 5.78 -9.31
CA HIS A 278 -38.79 6.07 -10.53
C HIS A 278 -39.11 7.56 -10.70
N GLN A 279 -39.41 8.27 -9.59
CA GLN A 279 -39.69 9.70 -9.64
C GLN A 279 -38.43 10.50 -10.03
N ASP A 280 -37.28 10.15 -9.46
CA ASP A 280 -36.00 10.77 -9.81
C ASP A 280 -35.64 10.50 -11.27
N ALA A 281 -35.85 9.26 -11.74
CA ALA A 281 -35.63 8.88 -13.13
C ALA A 281 -36.46 9.72 -14.10
N ALA A 282 -37.75 9.93 -13.82
CA ALA A 282 -38.63 10.76 -14.65
C ALA A 282 -38.18 12.22 -14.68
N ARG A 283 -37.87 12.82 -13.52
CA ARG A 283 -37.35 14.20 -13.43
C ARG A 283 -36.03 14.36 -14.19
N TRP A 284 -35.15 13.37 -14.07
CA TRP A 284 -33.85 13.37 -14.74
C TRP A 284 -33.99 13.21 -16.25
N ALA A 285 -34.83 12.28 -16.71
CA ALA A 285 -35.15 12.11 -18.13
C ALA A 285 -35.78 13.37 -18.72
N GLU A 286 -36.73 14.01 -18.03
CA GLU A 286 -37.32 15.28 -18.47
C GLU A 286 -36.27 16.39 -18.59
N TRP A 287 -35.40 16.53 -17.57
CA TRP A 287 -34.32 17.52 -17.60
C TRP A 287 -33.39 17.31 -18.80
N ARG A 288 -32.99 16.06 -19.06
CA ARG A 288 -32.16 15.71 -20.21
C ARG A 288 -32.87 15.99 -21.54
N LEU A 289 -34.15 15.65 -21.63
CA LEU A 289 -34.96 15.93 -22.82
C LEU A 289 -35.00 17.44 -23.11
N ARG A 290 -35.29 18.27 -22.10
CA ARG A 290 -35.28 19.73 -22.23
C ARG A 290 -33.90 20.26 -22.67
N ALA A 291 -32.81 19.71 -22.14
CA ALA A 291 -31.44 20.09 -22.50
C ALA A 291 -31.06 19.72 -23.96
N ARG A 292 -31.75 18.74 -24.55
CA ARG A 292 -31.52 18.27 -25.93
C ARG A 292 -32.30 19.07 -26.98
N VAL A 293 -33.30 19.87 -26.58
CA VAL A 293 -34.05 20.75 -27.49
C VAL A 293 -33.16 21.92 -27.93
N GLN A 294 -32.39 21.69 -28.98
CA GLN A 294 -31.46 22.65 -29.58
C GLN A 294 -31.90 23.15 -30.96
N ASP A 295 -32.90 22.48 -31.55
CA ASP A 295 -33.49 22.82 -32.85
C ASP A 295 -35.00 22.50 -32.81
N TYR A 296 -35.74 22.79 -33.88
CA TYR A 296 -37.18 22.54 -33.97
C TYR A 296 -37.53 21.09 -33.63
N ALA A 297 -38.43 20.91 -32.66
CA ALA A 297 -38.85 19.63 -32.13
C ALA A 297 -39.89 18.94 -33.02
N THR A 298 -39.54 18.63 -34.28
CA THR A 298 -40.41 17.82 -35.15
C THR A 298 -40.74 16.48 -34.50
N ALA A 299 -41.85 15.83 -34.89
CA ALA A 299 -42.28 14.59 -34.24
C ALA A 299 -41.19 13.51 -34.22
N GLU A 300 -40.45 13.36 -35.34
CA GLU A 300 -39.34 12.41 -35.45
C GLU A 300 -38.15 12.81 -34.54
N GLN A 301 -37.77 14.09 -34.55
CA GLN A 301 -36.61 14.56 -33.82
C GLN A 301 -36.85 14.55 -32.30
N PHE A 302 -38.06 14.95 -31.89
CA PHE A 302 -38.50 14.87 -30.50
C PHE A 302 -38.51 13.42 -30.02
N GLY A 303 -39.02 12.48 -30.82
CA GLY A 303 -38.98 11.05 -30.50
C GLY A 303 -37.56 10.52 -30.27
N LYS A 304 -36.59 10.95 -31.10
CA LYS A 304 -35.16 10.60 -30.91
C LYS A 304 -34.60 11.16 -29.60
N TRP A 305 -34.85 12.42 -29.30
CA TRP A 305 -34.38 13.04 -28.05
C TRP A 305 -34.99 12.40 -26.81
N THR A 306 -36.28 12.06 -26.87
CA THR A 306 -36.95 11.34 -25.78
C THR A 306 -36.32 9.97 -25.54
N ALA A 307 -36.08 9.20 -26.62
CA ALA A 307 -35.43 7.89 -26.49
C ALA A 307 -34.01 8.01 -25.90
N GLU A 308 -33.22 9.00 -26.33
CA GLU A 308 -31.88 9.26 -25.77
C GLU A 308 -31.91 9.68 -24.30
N ALA A 309 -32.87 10.53 -23.93
CA ALA A 309 -33.01 11.04 -22.57
C ALA A 309 -33.44 9.96 -21.56
N VAL A 310 -34.29 9.02 -22.00
CA VAL A 310 -34.84 7.94 -21.16
C VAL A 310 -33.90 6.73 -21.08
N LYS A 311 -33.12 6.45 -22.14
CA LYS A 311 -32.25 5.26 -22.24
C LYS A 311 -31.44 4.91 -20.97
N PRO A 312 -30.79 5.85 -20.27
CA PRO A 312 -30.02 5.53 -19.06
C PRO A 312 -30.86 5.07 -17.87
N PHE A 313 -32.16 5.36 -17.89
CA PHE A 313 -33.10 5.10 -16.81
C PHE A 313 -34.08 3.98 -17.16
N ALA A 314 -33.76 3.14 -18.14
CA ALA A 314 -34.62 2.07 -18.64
C ALA A 314 -35.10 1.10 -17.55
N GLU A 315 -34.37 0.97 -16.43
CA GLU A 315 -34.79 0.15 -15.27
C GLU A 315 -36.12 0.61 -14.66
N PHE A 316 -36.47 1.89 -14.82
CA PHE A 316 -37.67 2.49 -14.26
C PHE A 316 -38.77 2.73 -15.30
N ASP A 317 -38.47 2.59 -16.59
CA ASP A 317 -39.37 2.95 -17.69
C ASP A 317 -40.05 4.34 -17.48
N PRO A 318 -39.26 5.41 -17.27
CA PRO A 318 -39.83 6.69 -16.85
C PRO A 318 -40.68 7.31 -17.95
N SER A 319 -41.85 7.81 -17.57
CA SER A 319 -42.63 8.69 -18.44
C SER A 319 -41.95 10.05 -18.58
N THR A 320 -41.99 10.58 -19.80
CA THR A 320 -41.57 11.96 -20.09
C THR A 320 -42.78 12.75 -20.59
N PRO A 321 -42.83 14.07 -20.35
CA PRO A 321 -43.94 14.88 -20.83
C PRO A 321 -44.05 14.85 -22.35
N ALA A 322 -45.27 14.94 -22.87
CA ALA A 322 -45.49 15.03 -24.31
C ALA A 322 -44.93 16.35 -24.86
N ARG A 323 -44.66 16.40 -26.17
CA ARG A 323 -44.15 17.61 -26.84
C ARG A 323 -45.06 18.83 -26.56
N GLN A 324 -46.37 18.64 -26.63
CA GLN A 324 -47.37 19.66 -26.33
C GLN A 324 -47.26 20.18 -24.90
N GLU A 325 -47.10 19.28 -23.92
CA GLU A 325 -46.97 19.65 -22.50
C GLU A 325 -45.69 20.47 -22.24
N LEU A 326 -44.59 20.13 -22.91
CA LEU A 326 -43.35 20.91 -22.84
C LEU A 326 -43.48 22.26 -23.54
N ALA A 327 -44.17 22.34 -24.69
CA ALA A 327 -44.44 23.60 -25.37
C ALA A 327 -45.28 24.53 -24.49
N ASP A 328 -46.34 24.01 -23.86
CA ASP A 328 -47.21 24.76 -22.96
C ASP A 328 -46.49 25.22 -21.68
N SER A 329 -45.62 24.38 -21.10
CA SER A 329 -44.78 24.75 -19.94
C SER A 329 -43.77 25.82 -20.34
N ALA A 330 -43.03 25.63 -21.44
CA ALA A 330 -42.04 26.58 -21.92
C ALA A 330 -42.66 27.94 -22.30
N TRP A 331 -43.89 27.94 -22.84
CA TRP A 331 -44.63 29.15 -23.15
C TRP A 331 -45.08 29.89 -21.88
N ARG A 332 -45.52 29.16 -20.84
CA ARG A 332 -45.92 29.75 -19.55
C ARG A 332 -44.74 30.30 -18.75
N GLU A 333 -43.61 29.62 -18.79
CA GLU A 333 -42.38 29.97 -18.06
C GLU A 333 -41.53 31.02 -18.78
N ARG A 334 -41.97 31.49 -19.95
CA ARG A 334 -41.20 32.46 -20.74
C ARG A 334 -41.01 33.77 -19.98
N THR A 335 -39.83 34.36 -20.13
CA THR A 335 -39.61 35.78 -19.82
C THR A 335 -40.15 36.66 -20.95
N ASP A 336 -40.06 37.99 -20.83
CA ASP A 336 -40.49 38.94 -21.86
C ASP A 336 -39.92 38.63 -23.26
N ARG A 337 -38.80 37.90 -23.34
CA ARG A 337 -38.27 37.31 -24.59
C ARG A 337 -38.23 35.78 -24.47
N PRO A 338 -38.96 35.03 -25.33
CA PRO A 338 -38.85 33.57 -25.39
C PRO A 338 -37.44 33.13 -25.77
N THR A 339 -36.95 32.05 -25.17
CA THR A 339 -35.66 31.45 -25.55
C THR A 339 -35.79 30.73 -26.91
N PRO A 340 -34.67 30.47 -27.61
CA PRO A 340 -34.69 29.65 -28.82
C PRO A 340 -35.36 28.28 -28.60
N SER A 341 -35.09 27.63 -27.46
CA SER A 341 -35.74 26.37 -27.09
C SER A 341 -37.26 26.46 -26.95
N THR A 342 -37.79 27.58 -26.43
CA THR A 342 -39.25 27.82 -26.41
C THR A 342 -39.82 27.87 -27.83
N TRP A 343 -39.16 28.59 -28.74
CA TRP A 343 -39.60 28.67 -30.14
C TRP A 343 -39.51 27.32 -30.86
N HIS A 344 -38.46 26.55 -30.62
CA HIS A 344 -38.28 25.23 -31.20
C HIS A 344 -39.40 24.25 -30.82
N LEU A 345 -39.96 24.38 -29.62
CA LEU A 345 -41.11 23.58 -29.16
C LEU A 345 -42.43 24.12 -29.69
N VAL A 346 -42.70 25.42 -29.50
CA VAL A 346 -43.99 26.04 -29.83
C VAL A 346 -44.22 26.05 -31.35
N ALA A 347 -43.23 26.44 -32.14
CA ALA A 347 -43.41 26.50 -33.60
C ALA A 347 -43.59 25.10 -34.22
N ALA A 348 -42.89 24.09 -33.69
CA ALA A 348 -43.05 22.71 -34.16
C ALA A 348 -44.45 22.16 -33.83
N GLU A 349 -45.01 22.53 -32.67
CA GLU A 349 -46.36 22.14 -32.27
C GLU A 349 -47.44 22.90 -33.07
N ASP A 350 -47.33 24.24 -33.16
CA ASP A 350 -48.28 25.11 -33.89
C ASP A 350 -48.40 24.72 -35.37
N TRP A 351 -47.29 24.28 -35.97
CA TRP A 351 -47.25 23.87 -37.38
C TRP A 351 -47.41 22.36 -37.57
N SER A 352 -47.60 21.59 -36.50
CA SER A 352 -47.78 20.13 -36.54
C SER A 352 -46.67 19.41 -37.31
N LEU A 353 -45.42 19.84 -37.10
CA LEU A 353 -44.21 19.36 -37.79
C LEU A 353 -43.66 18.03 -37.27
#